data_AF-A0A2N1MPM4-F1
#
_entry.id   AF-A0A2N1MPM4-F1
#
_cell.length_a   1.000
_cell.length_b   1.000
_cell.length_c   1.000
_cell.angle_alpha   90.00
_cell.angle_beta   90.00
_cell.angle_gamma   90.00
#
_symmetry.space_group_name_H-M   'P 1'
#
loop_
_entity.id
_entity.type
_entity.pdbx_description
1 polymer ?
#
loop_
_entity_poly.entity_id
_entity_poly.type
_entity_poly.pdbx_seq_one_letter_code
_entity_poly.pdbx_strand_id
1 'polypeptide(L)'
;MAADRNTPEGVENWLIQSSTNPWLFPSIVGPELTREILQHICSRWNLYPSNIKLGVLFALLCIRKLLLSSMGNELTAIITNGCNDNDEWVRLVSKMLQNYPSTGTLDLNIEQHIPEDAQLGLQSLMERSKIYVLLFLKRKFVKIQN
;
A
#
# COMPACT_ATOMS: atom_id res chain seq x y z
N MET A 1 7.10 27.55 5.05
CA MET A 1 7.01 27.31 6.52
C MET A 1 6.98 25.82 6.72
N ALA A 2 7.88 25.25 7.53
CA ALA A 2 7.78 23.83 7.89
C ALA A 2 6.46 23.63 8.65
N ALA A 3 5.64 22.68 8.23
CA ALA A 3 4.41 22.35 8.94
C ALA A 3 4.75 21.87 10.37
N ASP A 4 4.01 22.36 11.36
CA ASP A 4 4.10 21.83 12.73
C ASP A 4 3.65 20.36 12.70
N ARG A 5 4.46 19.44 13.23
CA ARG A 5 4.16 18.01 13.24
C ARG A 5 3.82 17.48 14.63
N ASN A 6 3.67 18.38 15.61
CA ASN A 6 3.34 18.04 17.00
C ASN A 6 1.83 18.06 17.26
N THR A 7 1.03 18.43 16.26
CA THR A 7 -0.43 18.50 16.36
C THR A 7 -1.09 17.66 15.26
N PRO A 8 -2.29 17.09 15.51
CA PRO A 8 -3.04 16.34 14.51
C PRO A 8 -3.30 17.13 13.21
N GLU A 9 -3.68 18.40 13.34
CA GLU A 9 -3.96 19.31 12.22
C GLU A 9 -2.68 19.66 11.46
N GLY A 10 -1.57 19.82 12.18
CA GLY A 10 -0.26 20.08 11.60
C GLY A 10 0.26 18.91 10.76
N VAL A 11 0.12 17.68 11.27
CA VAL A 11 0.42 16.45 10.51
C VAL A 11 -0.48 16.32 9.28
N GLU A 12 -1.77 16.61 9.39
CA GLU A 12 -2.67 16.63 8.23
C GLU A 12 -2.20 17.60 7.14
N ASN A 13 -1.92 18.85 7.51
CA ASN A 13 -1.43 19.85 6.57
C ASN A 13 -0.12 19.43 5.92
N TRP A 14 0.80 18.84 6.69
CA TRP A 14 2.05 18.29 6.17
C TRP A 14 1.84 17.18 5.14
N LEU A 15 0.93 16.24 5.41
CA LEU A 15 0.62 15.16 4.47
C LEU A 15 -0.01 15.71 3.18
N ILE A 16 -0.94 16.66 3.30
CA ILE A 16 -1.55 17.32 2.13
C ILE A 16 -0.47 17.99 1.27
N GLN A 17 0.44 18.76 1.89
CA GLN A 17 1.54 19.42 1.16
C GLN A 17 2.51 18.41 0.53
N SER A 18 2.79 17.31 1.22
CA SER A 18 3.67 16.26 0.71
C SER A 18 3.04 15.48 -0.45
N SER A 19 1.70 15.47 -0.56
CA SER A 19 0.93 14.67 -1.54
C SER A 19 0.91 15.24 -2.96
N THR A 20 1.64 16.34 -3.21
CA THR A 20 1.75 16.98 -4.52
C THR A 20 2.26 16.05 -5.62
N ASN A 21 3.15 15.10 -5.29
CA ASN A 21 3.58 14.05 -6.19
C ASN A 21 3.30 12.67 -5.58
N PRO A 22 2.29 11.93 -6.06
CA PRO A 22 1.91 10.62 -5.52
C PRO A 22 3.05 9.59 -5.48
N TRP A 23 4.01 9.67 -6.42
CA TRP A 23 5.12 8.72 -6.52
C TRP A 23 6.27 9.03 -5.56
N LEU A 24 6.44 10.30 -5.18
CA LEU A 24 7.46 10.71 -4.24
C LEU A 24 6.96 10.71 -2.80
N PHE A 25 5.65 10.90 -2.60
CA PHE A 25 5.01 10.96 -1.29
C PHE A 25 5.48 9.85 -0.34
N PRO A 26 5.44 8.54 -0.70
CA PRO A 26 5.81 7.48 0.23
C PRO A 26 7.26 7.57 0.70
N SER A 27 8.17 7.91 -0.21
CA SER A 27 9.60 8.02 0.05
C SER A 27 9.99 9.26 0.87
N ILE A 28 9.18 10.32 0.81
CA ILE A 28 9.37 11.54 1.60
C ILE A 28 8.78 11.38 3.00
N VAL A 29 7.56 10.82 3.09
CA VAL A 29 6.82 10.69 4.34
C VAL A 29 7.37 9.56 5.20
N GLY A 30 7.67 8.40 4.60
CA GLY A 30 8.03 7.18 5.31
C GLY A 30 9.20 7.32 6.30
N PRO A 31 10.34 7.90 5.91
CA PRO A 31 11.49 8.11 6.80
C PRO A 31 11.19 9.03 8.00
N GLU A 32 10.19 9.90 7.87
CA GLU A 32 9.79 10.87 8.89
C GLU A 32 8.70 10.34 9.83
N LEU A 33 8.14 9.16 9.58
CA LEU A 33 7.11 8.57 10.43
C LEU A 33 7.71 8.18 11.79
N THR A 34 7.28 8.88 12.84
CA THR A 34 7.50 8.51 14.25
C THR A 34 6.22 7.95 14.85
N ARG A 35 6.32 7.39 16.06
CA ARG A 35 5.16 6.84 16.77
C ARG A 35 4.07 7.90 16.96
N GLU A 36 4.47 9.10 17.36
CA GLU A 36 3.61 10.25 17.62
C GLU A 36 2.91 10.70 16.33
N ILE A 37 3.64 10.76 15.21
CA ILE A 37 3.06 11.09 13.90
C ILE A 37 2.03 10.03 13.49
N LEU A 38 2.32 8.74 13.66
CA LEU A 38 1.35 7.68 13.36
C LEU A 38 0.09 7.78 14.25
N GLN A 39 0.23 8.16 15.51
CA GLN A 39 -0.92 8.37 16.41
C GLN A 39 -1.79 9.54 15.93
N HIS A 40 -1.18 10.65 15.49
CA HIS A 40 -1.89 11.78 14.88
C HIS A 40 -2.59 11.40 13.58
N ILE A 41 -1.95 10.60 12.73
CA ILE A 41 -2.56 10.06 11.51
C ILE A 41 -3.77 9.19 11.87
N CYS A 42 -3.60 8.30 12.84
CA CYS A 42 -4.64 7.36 13.23
C CYS A 42 -5.88 8.08 13.78
N SER A 43 -5.71 9.15 14.56
CA SER A 43 -6.82 9.90 15.15
C SER A 43 -7.69 10.66 14.13
N ARG A 44 -7.11 10.99 12.97
CA ARG A 44 -7.79 11.73 11.89
C ARG A 44 -8.01 10.90 10.63
N TRP A 45 -7.84 9.58 10.69
CA TRP A 45 -7.88 8.70 9.52
C TRP A 45 -9.06 8.96 8.58
N ASN A 46 -10.26 9.09 9.15
CA ASN A 46 -11.50 9.26 8.39
C ASN A 46 -11.61 10.61 7.66
N LEU A 47 -10.80 11.60 8.04
CA LEU A 47 -10.80 12.93 7.41
C LEU A 47 -9.91 12.98 6.17
N TYR A 48 -8.96 12.05 6.03
CA TYR A 48 -8.05 12.05 4.89
C TYR A 48 -8.76 11.59 3.60
N PRO A 49 -8.47 12.22 2.46
CA PRO A 49 -8.89 11.72 1.16
C PRO A 49 -8.15 10.43 0.80
N SER A 50 -8.76 9.58 -0.04
CA SER A 50 -8.24 8.24 -0.38
C SER A 50 -6.80 8.26 -0.90
N ASN A 51 -6.42 9.27 -1.69
CA ASN A 51 -5.06 9.40 -2.23
C ASN A 51 -4.00 9.59 -1.13
N ILE A 52 -4.33 10.34 -0.06
CA ILE A 52 -3.43 10.52 1.09
C ILE A 52 -3.34 9.23 1.89
N LYS A 53 -4.48 8.55 2.13
CA LYS A 53 -4.51 7.25 2.83
C LYS A 53 -3.64 6.21 2.13
N LEU A 54 -3.79 6.07 0.80
CA LEU A 54 -2.96 5.19 -0.02
C LEU A 54 -1.48 5.57 0.07
N GLY A 55 -1.17 6.86 -0.05
CA GLY A 55 0.19 7.36 0.13
C GLY A 55 0.77 6.95 1.48
N VAL A 56 0.02 7.10 2.56
CA VAL A 56 0.45 6.74 3.93
C VAL A 56 0.70 5.24 4.03
N LEU A 57 -0.20 4.40 3.49
CA LEU A 57 -0.03 2.95 3.47
C LEU A 57 1.25 2.54 2.73
N PHE A 58 1.55 3.17 1.58
CA PHE A 58 2.81 2.93 0.88
C PHE A 58 4.01 3.50 1.64
N ALA A 59 3.87 4.61 2.36
CA ALA A 59 4.94 5.18 3.18
C ALA A 59 5.36 4.22 4.31
N LEU A 60 4.45 3.36 4.80
CA LEU A 60 4.78 2.32 5.78
C LEU A 60 5.85 1.35 5.26
N LEU A 61 5.87 1.07 3.95
CA LEU A 61 6.87 0.21 3.31
C LEU A 61 8.26 0.86 3.24
N CYS A 62 8.33 2.17 3.38
CA CYS A 62 9.58 2.93 3.41
C CYS A 62 10.18 3.02 4.83
N ILE A 63 9.50 2.49 5.84
CA ILE A 63 10.03 2.40 7.21
C ILE A 63 11.11 1.31 7.27
N ARG A 64 12.24 1.63 7.89
CA ARG A 64 13.32 0.65 8.09
C ARG A 64 12.83 -0.53 8.93
N LYS A 65 13.08 -1.77 8.47
CA LYS A 65 12.62 -3.01 9.13
C LYS A 65 12.92 -3.08 10.63
N LEU A 66 14.07 -2.55 11.07
CA LEU A 66 14.48 -2.50 12.48
C LEU A 66 13.54 -1.67 13.36
N LEU A 67 12.84 -0.67 12.78
CA LEU A 67 11.93 0.22 13.50
C LEU A 67 10.50 -0.33 13.57
N LEU A 68 10.12 -1.30 12.72
CA LEU A 68 8.76 -1.83 12.66
C LEU A 68 8.29 -2.39 14.02
N SER A 69 9.16 -3.14 14.70
CA SER A 69 8.87 -3.71 16.02
C SER A 69 8.54 -2.65 17.08
N SER A 70 9.17 -1.47 17.00
CA SER A 70 8.96 -0.38 17.95
C SER A 70 7.67 0.39 17.72
N MET A 71 7.05 0.26 16.54
CA MET A 71 5.87 1.03 16.13
C MET A 71 4.72 0.10 15.72
N GLY A 72 4.81 -1.19 16.06
CA GLY A 72 3.89 -2.23 15.57
C GLY A 72 2.43 -1.97 15.91
N ASN A 73 2.16 -1.43 17.10
CA ASN A 73 0.80 -1.11 17.54
C ASN A 73 0.17 -0.01 16.68
N GLU A 74 0.90 1.08 16.44
CA GLU A 74 0.45 2.21 15.63
C GLU A 74 0.28 1.82 14.15
N LEU A 75 1.22 1.04 13.61
CA LEU A 75 1.12 0.50 12.25
C LEU A 75 -0.11 -0.39 12.10
N THR A 76 -0.32 -1.30 13.06
CA THR A 76 -1.49 -2.19 13.07
C THR A 76 -2.81 -1.40 13.16
N ALA A 77 -2.86 -0.34 13.96
CA ALA A 77 -4.03 0.51 14.08
C ALA A 77 -4.38 1.20 12.76
N ILE A 78 -3.40 1.79 12.07
CA ILE A 78 -3.59 2.42 10.76
C ILE A 78 -4.07 1.40 9.72
N ILE A 79 -3.43 0.23 9.66
CA ILE A 79 -3.81 -0.83 8.72
C ILE A 79 -5.22 -1.36 9.02
N THR A 80 -5.59 -1.45 10.30
CA THR A 80 -6.95 -1.85 10.71
C THR A 80 -7.99 -0.83 10.27
N ASN A 81 -7.71 0.46 10.43
CA ASN A 81 -8.59 1.52 9.94
C ASN A 81 -8.74 1.45 8.42
N GLY A 82 -7.64 1.27 7.69
CA GLY A 82 -7.66 1.13 6.23
C GLY A 82 -8.40 -0.13 5.74
N CYS A 83 -8.34 -1.25 6.48
CA CYS A 83 -9.12 -2.44 6.17
C CYS A 83 -10.64 -2.22 6.25
N ASN A 84 -11.09 -1.24 7.04
CA ASN A 84 -12.49 -0.87 7.23
C ASN A 84 -12.88 0.41 6.46
N ASP A 85 -12.03 0.87 5.53
CA ASP A 85 -12.25 2.11 4.80
C ASP A 85 -13.37 1.97 3.74
N ASN A 86 -13.97 3.10 3.36
CA ASN A 86 -15.00 3.13 2.33
C ASN A 86 -14.41 2.94 0.92
N ASP A 87 -13.14 3.31 0.73
CA ASP A 87 -12.44 3.19 -0.55
C ASP A 87 -11.87 1.78 -0.77
N GLU A 88 -12.18 1.16 -1.92
CA GLU A 88 -11.81 -0.22 -2.20
C GLU A 88 -10.31 -0.43 -2.35
N TRP A 89 -9.59 0.56 -2.89
CA TRP A 89 -8.14 0.51 -3.04
C TRP A 89 -7.45 0.65 -1.69
N VAL A 90 -7.96 1.52 -0.81
CA VAL A 90 -7.46 1.64 0.57
C VAL A 90 -7.65 0.32 1.30
N ARG A 91 -8.82 -0.33 1.18
CA ARG A 91 -9.05 -1.66 1.76
C ARG A 91 -8.10 -2.71 1.23
N LEU A 92 -7.91 -2.78 -0.09
CA LEU A 92 -7.03 -3.74 -0.75
C LEU A 92 -5.59 -3.62 -0.25
N VAL A 93 -5.02 -2.42 -0.30
CA VAL A 93 -3.62 -2.18 0.13
C VAL A 93 -3.46 -2.48 1.62
N SER A 94 -4.45 -2.14 2.44
CA SER A 94 -4.44 -2.47 3.86
C SER A 94 -4.47 -3.98 4.11
N LYS A 95 -5.22 -4.73 3.30
CA LYS A 95 -5.24 -6.21 3.37
C LYS A 95 -3.87 -6.81 3.05
N MET A 96 -3.18 -6.30 2.04
CA MET A 96 -1.80 -6.72 1.73
C MET A 96 -0.83 -6.48 2.91
N LEU A 97 -1.08 -5.42 3.69
CA LEU A 97 -0.21 -5.00 4.78
C LEU A 97 -0.53 -5.63 6.15
N GLN A 98 -1.63 -6.38 6.32
CA GLN A 98 -2.09 -6.87 7.64
C GLN A 98 -1.00 -7.52 8.49
N ASN A 99 -0.12 -8.32 7.87
CA ASN A 99 0.95 -9.02 8.57
C ASN A 99 2.28 -8.24 8.59
N TYR A 100 2.38 -7.16 7.81
CA TYR A 100 3.61 -6.40 7.60
C TYR A 100 4.26 -5.86 8.90
N PRO A 101 3.51 -5.32 9.89
CA PRO A 101 4.11 -4.85 11.13
C PRO A 101 4.87 -5.94 11.90
N SER A 102 4.42 -7.19 11.79
CA SER A 102 4.98 -8.34 12.52
C SER A 102 6.04 -9.10 11.72
N THR A 103 5.81 -9.31 10.41
CA THR A 103 6.67 -10.16 9.57
C THR A 103 7.61 -9.36 8.68
N GLY A 104 7.29 -8.09 8.41
CA GLY A 104 7.93 -7.29 7.36
C GLY A 104 7.66 -7.80 5.95
N THR A 105 6.61 -8.61 5.75
CA THR A 105 6.22 -9.18 4.45
C THR A 105 4.83 -8.74 4.03
N LEU A 106 4.61 -8.63 2.72
CA LEU A 106 3.29 -8.38 2.13
C LEU A 106 2.54 -9.70 1.89
N ASP A 107 1.24 -9.69 2.10
CA ASP A 107 0.34 -10.72 1.61
C ASP A 107 -0.12 -10.39 0.19
N LEU A 108 0.12 -11.31 -0.74
CA LEU A 108 -0.26 -11.17 -2.15
C LEU A 108 -1.47 -12.03 -2.53
N ASN A 109 -2.04 -12.79 -1.58
CA ASN A 109 -3.25 -13.59 -1.79
C ASN A 109 -4.50 -12.71 -1.71
N ILE A 110 -4.57 -11.71 -2.57
CA ILE A 110 -5.55 -10.63 -2.52
C ILE A 110 -6.70 -10.76 -3.53
N GLU A 111 -6.73 -11.84 -4.30
CA GLU A 111 -7.66 -12.05 -5.43
C GLU A 111 -9.12 -11.77 -5.05
N GLN A 112 -9.53 -12.23 -3.86
CA GLN A 112 -10.88 -12.06 -3.30
C GLN A 112 -11.20 -10.63 -2.83
N HIS A 113 -10.21 -9.74 -2.83
CA HIS A 113 -10.32 -8.35 -2.37
C HIS A 113 -10.11 -7.33 -3.49
N ILE A 114 -9.81 -7.79 -4.72
CA ILE A 114 -9.58 -6.92 -5.87
C ILE A 114 -10.89 -6.19 -6.24
N PRO A 115 -10.87 -4.85 -6.39
CA PRO A 115 -11.99 -4.07 -6.90
C PRO A 115 -12.55 -4.64 -8.20
N GLU A 116 -13.87 -4.64 -8.35
CA GLU A 116 -14.56 -5.34 -9.44
C GLU A 116 -14.10 -4.85 -10.84
N ASP A 117 -13.87 -3.55 -10.98
CA ASP A 117 -13.38 -2.91 -12.20
C ASP A 117 -11.96 -3.39 -12.60
N ALA A 118 -11.13 -3.74 -11.63
CA ALA A 118 -9.78 -4.27 -11.84
C ALA A 118 -9.76 -5.79 -12.14
N GLN A 119 -10.80 -6.54 -11.75
CA GLN A 119 -10.87 -7.99 -11.97
C GLN A 119 -10.88 -8.36 -13.47
N LEU A 120 -11.57 -7.58 -14.30
CA LEU A 120 -11.60 -7.76 -15.75
C LEU A 120 -10.21 -7.63 -16.38
N GLY A 121 -9.41 -6.68 -15.90
CA GLY A 121 -8.02 -6.50 -16.32
C GLY A 121 -7.14 -7.67 -15.91
N LEU A 122 -7.29 -8.18 -14.68
CA LEU A 122 -6.51 -9.31 -14.18
C LEU A 122 -6.80 -10.60 -14.96
N GLN A 123 -8.08 -10.90 -15.23
CA GLN A 123 -8.47 -12.08 -16.02
C GLN A 123 -7.91 -11.99 -17.44
N SER A 124 -8.01 -10.82 -18.08
CA SER A 124 -7.45 -10.62 -19.42
C SER A 124 -5.93 -10.80 -19.45
N LEU A 125 -5.20 -10.32 -18.43
CA LEU A 125 -3.76 -10.52 -18.30
C LEU A 125 -3.41 -11.99 -18.05
N MET A 126 -4.16 -12.69 -17.21
CA MET A 126 -3.97 -14.12 -16.96
C MET A 126 -4.18 -14.95 -18.23
N GLU A 127 -5.23 -14.67 -19.01
CA GLU A 127 -5.46 -15.32 -20.30
C GLU A 127 -4.32 -15.07 -21.29
N ARG A 128 -3.85 -13.83 -21.39
CA ARG A 128 -2.70 -13.48 -22.23
C ARG A 128 -1.44 -14.22 -21.80
N SER A 129 -1.16 -14.30 -20.50
CA SER A 129 0.01 -15.02 -19.98
C SER A 129 0.00 -16.52 -20.32
N LYS A 130 -1.18 -17.17 -20.23
CA LYS A 130 -1.38 -18.57 -20.64
C LYS A 130 -1.07 -18.76 -22.13
N ILE A 131 -1.52 -17.83 -22.99
CA ILE A 131 -1.22 -17.84 -24.42
C ILE A 131 0.29 -17.74 -24.68
N TYR A 132 1.00 -16.86 -23.97
CA TYR A 132 2.45 -16.73 -24.13
C TYR A 132 3.22 -18.00 -23.70
N VAL A 133 2.81 -18.64 -22.61
CA VAL A 133 3.39 -19.93 -22.18
C VAL A 133 3.11 -21.02 -23.22
N LEU A 134 1.87 -21.11 -23.73
CA LEU A 134 1.50 -22.05 -24.79
C LEU A 134 2.27 -21.83 -26.09
N LEU A 135 2.48 -20.56 -26.50
CA LEU A 135 3.26 -20.21 -27.68
C LEU A 135 4.76 -20.51 -27.48
N PHE A 136 5.29 -20.26 -26.29
CA PHE A 136 6.66 -20.60 -25.92
C PHE A 136 6.89 -22.11 -25.97
N LEU A 137 5.98 -22.89 -25.39
CA LEU A 137 6.02 -24.36 -25.44
C LEU A 137 5.90 -24.86 -26.88
N LYS A 138 4.94 -24.37 -27.68
CA LYS A 138 4.83 -24.73 -29.11
C LYS A 138 6.12 -24.45 -29.89
N ARG A 139 6.76 -23.29 -29.69
CA ARG A 139 8.05 -22.96 -30.33
C ARG A 139 9.19 -23.88 -29.88
N LYS A 140 9.23 -24.27 -28.61
CA LYS A 140 10.23 -25.21 -28.08
C LYS A 140 10.03 -26.63 -28.63
N PHE A 141 8.80 -27.13 -28.71
CA PHE A 141 8.51 -28.47 -29.21
C PHE A 141 8.71 -28.62 -30.73
N VAL A 142 8.41 -27.58 -31.53
CA VAL A 142 8.67 -27.58 -32.99
C VAL A 142 10.18 -27.62 -33.30
N LYS A 143 11.03 -27.06 -32.44
CA LYS A 143 12.49 -27.09 -32.61
C LYS A 143 13.16 -28.42 -32.22
N ILE A 144 12.44 -29.33 -31.58
CA ILE A 144 12.98 -30.64 -31.13
C ILE A 144 12.67 -31.74 -32.17
N GLN A 145 11.75 -31.49 -33.10
CA GLN A 145 11.32 -32.46 -34.12
C GLN A 145 11.88 -32.21 -35.53
N ASN A 146 12.74 -31.19 -35.69
CA ASN A 146 13.52 -30.91 -36.91
C ASN A 146 15.01 -30.95 -36.58
#